data_AF-A0A1G3YGW5-F1
#
_entry.id   AF-A0A1G3YGW5-F1
#
_cell.length_a   1.000
_cell.length_b   1.000
_cell.length_c   1.000
_cell.angle_alpha   90.00
_cell.angle_beta   90.00
_cell.angle_gamma   90.00
#
_symmetry.space_group_name_H-M   'P 1'
#
loop_
_entity.id
_entity.type
_entity.pdbx_description
1 polymer ?
#
loop_
_entity_poly.entity_id
_entity_poly.type
_entity_poly.pdbx_seq_one_letter_code
_entity_poly.pdbx_strand_id
1 'polypeptide(L)'
;MNDLYGELSGNHITHADRTMDSNEIAILTDKRHADVIRDIENMLVAAGIDQRRFASIYSDSYGRNQRCYRLPGHELMLLLTGYSVPLRDAVLRRWEDLERASTPEFKVPATLVEALLLAAEIESKRMDLEHKVARLAPAAAAAERISSAAGLRTLTQIGKINGIGPRKIFELLEERGLIYRLRGAWVPVQTWIDAGYFILHESTYSTPDGEEHLSSQTYVTGKGEIWLAKRLFATDDMLLDFSPGAMA
;
A
#
# COMPACT_ATOMS: atom_id res chain seq x y z
N MET A 1 29.34 9.00 -8.82
CA MET A 1 29.50 7.74 -9.59
C MET A 1 28.75 6.65 -8.85
N ASN A 2 27.43 6.79 -8.81
CA ASN A 2 26.50 5.87 -8.13
C ASN A 2 25.14 6.11 -8.80
N ASP A 3 24.89 5.40 -9.89
CA ASP A 3 23.58 5.24 -10.54
C ASP A 3 23.78 4.16 -11.60
N LEU A 4 23.61 2.89 -11.19
CA LEU A 4 23.69 1.73 -12.08
C LEU A 4 22.58 0.70 -11.80
N TYR A 5 21.45 1.16 -11.26
CA TYR A 5 20.23 0.37 -11.11
C TYR A 5 18.99 1.18 -11.52
N GLY A 6 19.07 1.80 -12.70
CA GLY A 6 17.91 2.28 -13.43
C GLY A 6 17.33 1.16 -14.30
N GLU A 7 16.03 0.93 -14.13
CA GLU A 7 15.13 0.32 -15.12
C GLU A 7 15.38 -1.15 -15.52
N LEU A 8 14.84 -2.06 -14.71
CA LEU A 8 14.24 -3.30 -15.22
C LEU A 8 12.84 -3.49 -14.61
N SER A 9 11.87 -2.88 -15.30
CA SER A 9 10.46 -3.24 -15.24
C SER A 9 10.27 -4.65 -15.82
N GLY A 10 10.58 -5.66 -15.01
CA GLY A 10 10.10 -7.03 -15.17
C GLY A 10 9.61 -7.47 -13.81
N ASN A 11 8.49 -8.19 -13.72
CA ASN A 11 7.91 -8.72 -12.48
C ASN A 11 9.00 -9.18 -11.51
N HIS A 12 9.40 -8.30 -10.59
CA HIS A 12 10.16 -8.70 -9.43
C HIS A 12 9.14 -9.46 -8.60
N ILE A 13 9.22 -10.79 -8.65
CA ILE A 13 8.68 -11.60 -7.57
C ILE A 13 9.34 -11.02 -6.33
N THR A 14 8.59 -10.22 -5.58
CA THR A 14 9.06 -9.66 -4.33
C THR A 14 9.34 -10.87 -3.44
N HIS A 15 10.60 -11.28 -3.36
CA HIS A 15 11.07 -12.31 -2.42
C HIS A 15 10.89 -11.86 -0.95
N ALA A 16 10.27 -10.69 -0.73
CA ALA A 16 9.93 -10.12 0.56
C ALA A 16 9.10 -11.05 1.48
N ASP A 17 8.31 -11.98 0.91
CA ASP A 17 7.53 -12.94 1.72
C ASP A 17 8.30 -14.22 2.08
N ARG A 18 9.46 -14.46 1.48
CA ARG A 18 10.26 -15.66 1.74
C ARG A 18 11.40 -15.32 2.69
N THR A 19 11.37 -15.94 3.85
CA THR A 19 12.37 -15.68 4.89
C THR A 19 12.72 -16.95 5.65
N MET A 20 13.94 -17.03 6.16
CA MET A 20 14.39 -18.11 7.02
C MET A 20 14.70 -17.59 8.42
N ASP A 21 14.23 -18.30 9.45
CA ASP A 21 14.45 -17.90 10.84
C ASP A 21 15.83 -18.36 11.32
N SER A 22 16.52 -17.54 12.12
CA SER A 22 17.84 -17.84 12.68
C SER A 22 17.92 -19.16 13.46
N ASN A 23 16.82 -19.60 14.08
CA ASN A 23 16.73 -20.90 14.75
C ASN A 23 16.73 -22.06 13.74
N GLU A 24 16.04 -21.90 12.62
CA GLU A 24 16.06 -22.85 11.52
C GLU A 24 17.46 -22.95 10.92
N ILE A 25 18.14 -21.82 10.71
CA ILE A 25 19.55 -21.79 10.27
C ILE A 25 20.44 -22.53 11.27
N ALA A 26 20.23 -22.33 12.57
CA ALA A 26 21.01 -23.02 13.62
C ALA A 26 20.85 -24.54 13.54
N ILE A 27 19.61 -25.03 13.36
CA ILE A 27 19.31 -26.46 13.20
C ILE A 27 19.97 -27.02 11.93
N LEU A 28 19.87 -26.31 10.80
CA LEU A 28 20.44 -26.76 9.52
C LEU A 28 21.97 -26.78 9.54
N THR A 29 22.58 -25.90 10.33
CA THR A 29 24.05 -25.74 10.36
C THR A 29 24.71 -26.40 11.56
N ASP A 30 23.95 -27.06 12.42
CA ASP A 30 24.41 -27.63 13.69
C ASP A 30 25.23 -26.64 14.55
N LYS A 31 24.92 -25.34 14.41
CA LYS A 31 25.51 -24.25 15.20
C LYS A 31 24.61 -23.94 16.39
N ARG A 32 25.20 -23.47 17.49
CA ARG A 32 24.40 -22.91 18.58
C ARG A 32 23.67 -21.67 18.07
N HIS A 33 22.39 -21.54 18.40
CA HIS A 33 21.56 -20.41 17.97
C HIS A 33 22.14 -19.05 18.37
N ALA A 34 22.78 -18.96 19.53
CA ALA A 34 23.50 -17.76 19.97
C ALA A 34 24.67 -17.36 19.05
N ASP A 35 25.40 -18.33 18.49
CA ASP A 35 26.50 -18.07 17.56
C ASP A 35 25.95 -17.58 16.21
N VAL A 36 24.83 -18.16 15.74
CA VAL A 36 24.15 -17.70 14.53
C VAL A 36 23.62 -16.27 14.69
N ILE A 37 23.02 -15.95 15.84
CA ILE A 37 22.60 -14.58 16.17
C ILE A 37 23.77 -13.61 16.08
N ARG A 38 24.91 -13.96 16.68
CA ARG A 38 26.10 -13.12 16.64
C ARG A 38 26.64 -12.94 15.22
N ASP A 39 26.68 -14.02 14.42
CA ASP A 39 27.13 -13.99 13.03
C ASP A 39 26.22 -13.06 12.19
N ILE A 40 24.90 -13.11 12.40
CA ILE A 40 23.92 -12.22 11.77
C ILE A 40 24.14 -10.77 12.19
N GLU A 41 24.28 -10.50 13.48
CA GLU A 41 24.47 -9.14 14.01
C GLU A 41 25.74 -8.50 13.45
N ASN A 42 26.85 -9.26 13.43
CA ASN A 42 28.12 -8.83 12.85
C ASN A 42 28.00 -8.56 11.35
N MET A 43 27.33 -9.45 10.62
CA MET A 43 27.10 -9.30 9.18
C MET A 43 26.27 -8.05 8.86
N LEU A 44 25.19 -7.81 9.60
CA LEU A 44 24.31 -6.65 9.40
C LEU A 44 25.03 -5.34 9.73
N VAL A 45 25.82 -5.30 10.80
CA VAL A 45 26.67 -4.14 11.12
C VAL A 45 27.68 -3.87 10.01
N ALA A 46 28.36 -4.90 9.51
CA ALA A 46 29.34 -4.76 8.43
C ALA A 46 28.69 -4.28 7.11
N ALA A 47 27.44 -4.68 6.85
CA ALA A 47 26.66 -4.24 5.70
C ALA A 47 26.02 -2.85 5.88
N GLY A 48 26.12 -2.23 7.06
CA GLY A 48 25.47 -0.95 7.36
C GLY A 48 23.93 -1.04 7.44
N ILE A 49 23.39 -2.22 7.74
CA ILE A 49 21.95 -2.49 7.81
C ILE A 49 21.49 -2.51 9.27
N ASP A 50 20.41 -1.79 9.59
CA ASP A 50 19.82 -1.82 10.94
C ASP A 50 19.23 -3.22 11.24
N GLN A 51 19.70 -3.83 12.33
CA GLN A 51 19.29 -5.14 12.82
C GLN A 51 17.79 -5.22 13.13
N ARG A 52 17.16 -4.09 13.51
CA ARG A 52 15.73 -4.03 13.83
C ARG A 52 14.85 -4.41 12.64
N ARG A 53 15.35 -4.28 11.41
CA ARG A 53 14.62 -4.64 10.18
C ARG A 53 14.25 -6.12 10.12
N PHE A 54 15.03 -6.98 10.78
CA PHE A 54 14.88 -8.44 10.70
C PHE A 54 14.60 -9.08 12.06
N ALA A 55 14.49 -8.28 13.12
CA ALA A 55 14.26 -8.78 14.47
C ALA A 55 12.86 -9.40 14.59
N SER A 56 12.80 -10.59 15.17
CA SER A 56 11.56 -11.36 15.37
C SER A 56 11.63 -12.11 16.71
N ILE A 57 10.52 -12.75 17.08
CA ILE A 57 10.38 -13.55 18.29
C ILE A 57 9.82 -14.92 17.89
N TYR A 58 10.39 -15.99 18.45
CA TYR A 58 9.82 -17.34 18.35
C TYR A 58 9.59 -17.91 19.74
N SER A 59 8.64 -18.85 19.84
CA SER A 59 8.37 -19.59 21.08
C SER A 59 9.18 -20.88 21.08
N ASP A 60 9.95 -21.12 22.14
CA ASP A 60 10.69 -22.36 22.31
C ASP A 60 9.79 -23.53 22.76
N SER A 61 10.35 -24.73 22.87
CA SER A 61 9.64 -25.94 23.33
C SER A 61 9.14 -25.85 24.77
N TYR A 62 9.62 -24.88 25.55
CA TYR A 62 9.17 -24.59 26.91
C TYR A 62 8.16 -23.43 26.96
N GLY A 63 7.70 -22.94 25.81
CA GLY A 63 6.74 -21.85 25.68
C GLY A 63 7.32 -20.46 26.00
N ARG A 64 8.65 -20.31 26.02
CA ARG A 64 9.31 -19.04 26.29
C ARG A 64 9.56 -18.30 24.99
N ASN A 65 9.39 -16.98 25.03
CA ASN A 65 9.68 -16.11 23.90
C ASN A 65 11.17 -15.84 23.82
N GLN A 66 11.77 -16.20 22.69
CA GLN A 66 13.19 -16.03 22.41
C GLN A 66 13.38 -15.12 21.20
N ARG A 67 14.41 -14.27 21.26
CA ARG A 67 14.77 -13.39 20.14
C ARG A 67 15.30 -14.22 18.97
N CYS A 68 14.84 -13.94 17.77
CA CYS A 68 15.40 -14.47 16.54
C CYS A 68 15.51 -13.37 15.47
N TYR A 69 16.20 -13.69 14.38
CA TYR A 69 16.18 -12.91 13.16
C TYR A 69 15.51 -13.68 12.05
N ARG A 70 14.76 -12.98 11.21
CA ARG A 70 14.09 -13.51 10.03
C ARG A 70 14.71 -12.88 8.79
N LEU A 71 15.51 -13.65 8.06
CA LEU A 71 16.33 -13.13 6.97
C LEU A 71 15.66 -13.40 5.61
N PRO A 72 15.51 -12.39 4.74
CA PRO A 72 15.20 -12.59 3.33
C PRO A 72 16.35 -13.26 2.59
N GLY A 73 16.08 -13.70 1.35
CA GLY A 73 17.05 -14.46 0.55
C GLY A 73 18.40 -13.77 0.37
N HIS A 74 18.41 -12.45 0.15
CA HIS A 74 19.64 -11.70 -0.05
C HIS A 74 20.53 -11.70 1.21
N GLU A 75 19.97 -11.35 2.38
CA GLU A 75 20.71 -11.29 3.64
C GLU A 75 21.12 -12.69 4.12
N LEU A 76 20.30 -13.71 3.82
CA LEU A 76 20.66 -15.11 4.04
C LEU A 76 21.90 -15.47 3.22
N MET A 77 21.95 -15.12 1.93
CA MET A 77 23.12 -15.39 1.08
C MET A 77 24.36 -14.66 1.59
N LEU A 78 24.21 -13.41 2.06
CA LEU A 78 25.30 -12.63 2.62
C LEU A 78 25.89 -13.31 3.88
N LEU A 79 25.03 -13.79 4.79
CA LEU A 79 25.45 -14.59 5.96
C LEU A 79 26.26 -15.83 5.53
N LEU A 80 25.79 -16.54 4.51
CA LEU A 80 26.37 -17.81 4.07
C LEU A 80 27.75 -17.66 3.42
N THR A 81 28.12 -16.49 2.90
CA THR A 81 29.47 -16.25 2.36
C THR A 81 30.58 -16.50 3.38
N GLY A 82 30.30 -16.30 4.67
CA GLY A 82 31.22 -16.57 5.78
C GLY A 82 31.19 -18.00 6.32
N TYR A 83 30.24 -18.83 5.90
CA TYR A 83 30.09 -20.21 6.38
C TYR A 83 30.87 -21.20 5.51
N SER A 84 31.21 -22.36 6.08
CA SER A 84 31.86 -23.45 5.34
C SER A 84 30.92 -24.04 4.28
N VAL A 85 31.50 -24.68 3.26
CA VAL A 85 30.76 -25.25 2.12
C VAL A 85 29.63 -26.20 2.56
N PRO A 86 29.83 -27.14 3.52
CA PRO A 86 28.75 -28.04 3.95
C PRO A 86 27.57 -27.32 4.60
N LEU A 87 27.85 -26.30 5.43
CA LEU A 87 26.81 -25.51 6.09
C LEU A 87 26.04 -24.66 5.08
N ARG A 88 26.75 -24.13 4.09
CA ARG A 88 26.15 -23.37 2.99
C ARG A 88 25.22 -24.23 2.14
N ASP A 89 25.64 -25.46 1.79
CA ASP A 89 24.80 -26.39 1.02
C ASP A 89 23.50 -26.75 1.75
N ALA A 90 23.58 -27.02 3.06
CA ALA A 90 22.40 -27.35 3.87
C ALA A 90 21.35 -26.23 3.88
N VAL A 91 21.79 -24.98 4.08
CA VAL A 91 20.89 -23.82 4.08
C VAL A 91 20.37 -23.50 2.67
N LEU A 92 21.21 -23.66 1.64
CA LEU A 92 20.81 -23.42 0.26
C LEU A 92 19.73 -24.41 -0.20
N ARG A 93 19.87 -25.71 0.11
CA ARG A 93 18.83 -26.72 -0.19
C ARG A 93 17.49 -26.36 0.43
N ARG A 94 17.49 -25.94 1.69
CA ARG A 94 16.27 -25.51 2.36
C ARG A 94 15.67 -24.27 1.70
N TRP A 95 16.51 -23.31 1.30
CA TRP A 95 16.06 -22.13 0.58
C TRP A 95 15.40 -22.49 -0.77
N GLU A 96 16.01 -23.40 -1.55
CA GLU A 96 15.44 -23.93 -2.79
C GLU A 96 14.10 -24.64 -2.56
N ASP A 97 13.93 -25.36 -1.43
CA ASP A 97 12.65 -25.97 -1.07
C ASP A 97 11.56 -24.92 -0.82
N LEU A 98 11.90 -23.81 -0.13
CA LEU A 98 10.99 -22.68 0.06
C LEU A 98 10.65 -22.01 -1.28
N GLU A 99 11.61 -21.95 -2.20
CA GLU A 99 11.37 -21.44 -3.55
C GLU A 99 10.43 -22.34 -4.35
N ARG A 100 10.63 -23.66 -4.33
CA ARG A 100 9.74 -24.64 -4.99
C ARG A 100 8.33 -24.64 -4.40
N ALA A 101 8.18 -24.53 -3.09
CA ALA A 101 6.88 -24.52 -2.44
C ALA A 101 6.08 -23.23 -2.70
N SER A 102 6.75 -22.09 -2.82
CA SER A 102 6.12 -20.78 -2.97
C SER A 102 5.96 -20.32 -4.43
N THR A 103 6.63 -20.97 -5.37
CA THR A 103 6.45 -20.67 -6.79
C THR A 103 5.29 -21.53 -7.27
N PRO A 104 4.14 -20.96 -7.70
CA PRO A 104 3.16 -21.75 -8.41
C PRO A 104 3.90 -22.32 -9.62
N GLU A 105 4.03 -23.65 -9.70
CA GLU A 105 4.60 -24.30 -10.86
C GLU A 105 3.84 -23.79 -12.09
N PHE A 106 4.45 -22.88 -12.83
CA PHE A 106 4.01 -22.60 -14.18
C PHE A 106 4.37 -23.85 -14.98
N LYS A 107 3.46 -24.81 -14.98
CA LYS A 107 3.59 -26.05 -15.72
C LYS A 107 3.59 -25.68 -17.19
N VAL A 108 4.79 -25.52 -17.75
CA VAL A 108 4.96 -25.40 -19.19
C VAL A 108 4.40 -26.69 -19.78
N PRO A 109 3.34 -26.64 -20.61
CA PRO A 109 2.76 -27.83 -21.20
C PRO A 109 3.82 -28.59 -21.99
N ALA A 110 4.01 -29.87 -21.68
CA ALA A 110 5.04 -30.69 -22.34
C ALA A 110 4.54 -31.23 -23.69
N THR A 111 3.22 -31.25 -23.88
CA THR A 111 2.57 -31.74 -25.10
C THR A 111 1.66 -30.68 -25.73
N LEU A 112 1.45 -30.78 -27.04
CA LEU A 112 0.54 -29.90 -27.77
C LEU A 112 -0.90 -29.95 -27.21
N VAL A 113 -1.34 -31.13 -26.76
CA VAL A 113 -2.68 -31.31 -26.19
C VAL A 113 -2.83 -30.52 -24.89
N GLU A 114 -1.86 -30.63 -23.99
CA GLU A 114 -1.85 -29.85 -22.74
C GLU A 114 -1.80 -28.34 -23.01
N ALA A 115 -1.04 -27.91 -24.03
CA ALA A 115 -0.94 -26.51 -24.41
C ALA A 115 -2.29 -25.95 -24.90
N LEU A 116 -3.01 -26.72 -25.70
CA LEU A 116 -4.33 -26.34 -26.21
C LEU A 116 -5.37 -26.29 -25.09
N LEU A 117 -5.32 -27.21 -24.13
CA LEU A 117 -6.21 -27.19 -22.97
C LEU A 117 -5.97 -25.97 -22.08
N LEU A 118 -4.70 -25.66 -21.79
CA LEU A 118 -4.34 -24.46 -21.03
C LEU A 118 -4.79 -23.19 -21.75
N ALA A 119 -4.60 -23.11 -23.07
CA ALA A 119 -5.07 -21.99 -23.87
C ALA A 119 -6.60 -21.82 -23.81
N ALA A 120 -7.36 -22.91 -23.86
CA ALA A 120 -8.81 -22.88 -23.73
C ALA A 120 -9.26 -22.37 -22.35
N GLU A 121 -8.60 -22.81 -21.27
CA GLU A 121 -8.88 -22.31 -19.92
C GLU A 121 -8.57 -20.82 -19.76
N ILE A 122 -7.45 -20.36 -20.32
CA ILE A 122 -7.07 -18.95 -20.31
C ILE A 122 -8.12 -18.12 -21.05
N GLU A 123 -8.54 -18.57 -22.24
CA GLU A 123 -9.55 -17.84 -23.01
C GLU A 123 -10.92 -17.82 -22.32
N SER A 124 -11.34 -18.93 -21.70
CA SER A 124 -12.57 -18.96 -20.90
C SER A 124 -12.52 -17.95 -19.75
N LYS A 125 -11.39 -17.88 -19.02
CA LYS A 125 -11.21 -16.89 -17.95
C LYS A 125 -11.19 -15.47 -18.49
N ARG A 126 -10.58 -15.24 -19.65
CA ARG A 126 -10.55 -13.94 -20.32
C ARG A 126 -11.96 -13.48 -20.67
N MET A 127 -12.77 -14.37 -21.26
CA MET A 127 -14.18 -14.10 -21.57
C MET A 127 -14.98 -13.78 -20.31
N ASP A 128 -14.82 -14.57 -19.23
CA ASP A 128 -15.52 -14.31 -17.96
C ASP A 128 -15.16 -12.95 -17.36
N LEU A 129 -13.89 -12.56 -17.42
CA LEU A 129 -13.42 -11.27 -16.96
C LEU A 129 -13.98 -10.14 -17.85
N GLU A 130 -13.93 -10.29 -19.16
CA GLU A 130 -14.52 -9.33 -20.10
C GLU A 130 -16.03 -9.17 -19.88
N HIS A 131 -16.76 -10.25 -19.62
CA HIS A 131 -18.18 -10.19 -19.25
C HIS A 131 -18.44 -9.50 -17.91
N LYS A 132 -17.57 -9.70 -16.90
CA LYS A 132 -17.65 -8.95 -15.63
C LYS A 132 -17.39 -7.47 -15.87
N VAL A 133 -16.36 -7.13 -16.63
CA VAL A 133 -16.04 -5.73 -16.99
C VAL A 133 -17.19 -5.10 -17.77
N ALA A 134 -17.74 -5.78 -18.77
CA ALA A 134 -18.87 -5.28 -19.56
C ALA A 134 -20.13 -5.04 -18.71
N ARG A 135 -20.39 -5.86 -17.68
CA ARG A 135 -21.48 -5.64 -16.73
C ARG A 135 -21.23 -4.45 -15.80
N LEU A 136 -19.99 -4.23 -15.39
CA LEU A 136 -19.62 -3.16 -14.45
C LEU A 136 -19.38 -1.81 -15.16
N ALA A 137 -19.00 -1.82 -16.44
CA ALA A 137 -18.77 -0.65 -17.26
C ALA A 137 -19.93 0.38 -17.26
N PRO A 138 -21.21 -0.01 -17.43
CA PRO A 138 -22.31 0.95 -17.38
C PRO A 138 -22.51 1.56 -15.99
N ALA A 139 -22.24 0.81 -14.91
CA ALA A 139 -22.33 1.31 -13.53
C ALA A 139 -21.17 2.27 -13.22
N ALA A 140 -19.95 1.96 -13.67
CA ALA A 140 -18.79 2.85 -13.57
C ALA A 140 -19.00 4.14 -14.37
N ALA A 141 -19.46 4.03 -15.63
CA ALA A 141 -19.77 5.18 -16.47
C ALA A 141 -20.92 6.03 -15.93
N ALA A 142 -21.95 5.41 -15.32
CA ALA A 142 -23.02 6.13 -14.64
C ALA A 142 -22.51 6.86 -13.39
N ALA A 143 -21.67 6.22 -12.58
CA ALA A 143 -21.04 6.86 -11.42
C ALA A 143 -20.14 8.04 -11.83
N GLU A 144 -19.40 7.93 -12.93
CA GLU A 144 -18.59 9.02 -13.48
C GLU A 144 -19.44 10.16 -14.07
N ARG A 145 -20.55 9.87 -14.74
CA ARG A 145 -21.51 10.89 -15.21
C ARG A 145 -22.20 11.59 -14.05
N ILE A 146 -22.61 10.87 -13.02
CA ILE A 146 -23.21 11.46 -11.81
C ILE A 146 -22.18 12.32 -11.09
N SER A 147 -20.93 11.87 -11.02
CA SER A 147 -19.80 12.61 -10.45
C SER A 147 -19.45 13.89 -11.22
N SER A 148 -19.59 13.89 -12.55
CA SER A 148 -19.34 15.07 -13.39
C SER A 148 -20.54 16.01 -13.53
N ALA A 149 -21.77 15.49 -13.40
CA ALA A 149 -23.01 16.27 -13.52
C ALA A 149 -23.57 16.79 -12.17
N ALA A 150 -23.12 16.25 -11.03
CA ALA A 150 -23.50 16.77 -9.71
C ALA A 150 -22.85 18.14 -9.49
N GLY A 151 -23.66 19.19 -9.64
CA GLY A 151 -23.26 20.58 -9.44
C GLY A 151 -22.57 20.82 -8.09
N LEU A 152 -21.73 21.86 -8.08
CA LEU A 152 -20.93 22.27 -6.92
C LEU A 152 -21.78 22.36 -5.65
N ARG A 153 -21.43 21.58 -4.63
CA ARG A 153 -22.10 21.62 -3.32
C ARG A 153 -21.21 22.26 -2.28
N THR A 154 -21.81 23.06 -1.40
CA THR A 154 -21.11 23.63 -0.26
C THR A 154 -20.85 22.57 0.81
N LEU A 155 -19.83 22.77 1.64
CA LEU A 155 -19.52 21.86 2.75
C LEU A 155 -20.72 21.64 3.69
N THR A 156 -21.54 22.67 3.91
CA THR A 156 -22.78 22.58 4.69
C THR A 156 -23.81 21.66 4.04
N GLN A 157 -23.95 21.70 2.72
CA GLN A 157 -24.84 20.81 1.98
C GLN A 157 -24.35 19.36 2.04
N ILE A 158 -23.03 19.12 1.92
CA ILE A 158 -22.44 17.79 2.11
C ILE A 158 -22.73 17.25 3.51
N GLY A 159 -22.57 18.07 4.55
CA GLY A 159 -22.90 17.67 5.92
C GLY A 159 -24.35 17.23 6.05
N LYS A 160 -25.28 18.04 5.52
CA LYS A 160 -26.73 17.75 5.58
C LYS A 160 -27.10 16.46 4.85
N ILE A 161 -26.50 16.17 3.69
CA ILE A 161 -26.73 14.94 2.91
C ILE A 161 -26.25 13.70 3.66
N ASN A 162 -25.13 13.82 4.38
CA ASN A 162 -24.53 12.70 5.12
C ASN A 162 -25.00 12.61 6.58
N GLY A 163 -26.04 13.36 6.98
CA GLY A 163 -26.58 13.36 8.34
C GLY A 163 -25.64 13.97 9.40
N ILE A 164 -24.65 14.75 8.97
CA ILE A 164 -23.66 15.40 9.85
C ILE A 164 -24.03 16.87 10.04
N GLY A 165 -24.05 17.30 11.30
CA GLY A 165 -24.29 18.70 11.64
C GLY A 165 -23.24 19.63 10.98
N PRO A 166 -23.62 20.83 10.50
CA PRO A 166 -22.73 21.74 9.79
C PRO A 166 -21.41 22.00 10.51
N ARG A 167 -21.45 22.23 11.83
CA ARG A 167 -20.25 22.47 12.62
C ARG A 167 -19.30 21.25 12.64
N LYS A 168 -19.88 20.06 12.80
CA LYS A 168 -19.15 18.79 12.91
C LYS A 168 -18.44 18.41 11.61
N ILE A 169 -18.99 18.74 10.44
CA ILE A 169 -18.30 18.47 9.17
C ILE A 169 -17.07 19.38 8.99
N PHE A 170 -17.13 20.66 9.39
CA PHE A 170 -15.95 21.52 9.34
C PHE A 170 -14.86 21.07 10.31
N GLU A 171 -15.23 20.69 11.54
CA GLU A 171 -14.31 20.13 12.54
C GLU A 171 -13.62 18.87 12.01
N LEU A 172 -14.37 17.91 11.46
CA LEU A 172 -13.82 16.67 10.89
C LEU A 172 -12.87 16.92 9.70
N LEU A 173 -13.16 17.90 8.86
CA LEU A 173 -12.33 18.24 7.71
C LEU A 173 -11.05 18.97 8.13
N GLU A 174 -11.11 19.80 9.17
CA GLU A 174 -9.96 20.48 9.77
C GLU A 174 -9.04 19.48 10.48
N GLU A 175 -9.60 18.60 11.33
CA GLU A 175 -8.85 17.54 12.04
C GLU A 175 -8.07 16.62 11.08
N ARG A 176 -8.62 16.37 9.90
CA ARG A 176 -7.98 15.54 8.87
C ARG A 176 -7.06 16.33 7.92
N GLY A 177 -6.84 17.61 8.16
CA GLY A 177 -5.97 18.47 7.36
C GLY A 177 -6.46 18.64 5.92
N LEU A 178 -7.77 18.61 5.70
CA LEU A 178 -8.37 18.78 4.36
C LEU A 178 -8.70 20.24 4.06
N ILE A 179 -9.09 20.97 5.10
CA ILE A 179 -9.34 22.41 5.08
C ILE A 179 -8.60 23.07 6.25
N TYR A 180 -8.35 24.36 6.14
CA TYR A 180 -7.74 25.19 7.17
C TYR A 180 -8.36 26.59 7.17
N ARG A 181 -8.08 27.37 8.22
CA ARG A 181 -8.53 28.76 8.34
C ARG A 181 -7.54 29.72 7.68
N LEU A 182 -8.04 30.52 6.73
CA LEU A 182 -7.30 31.63 6.13
C LEU A 182 -8.18 32.88 6.11
N ARG A 183 -7.73 33.97 6.75
CA ARG A 183 -8.46 35.25 6.83
C ARG A 183 -9.93 35.10 7.27
N GLY A 184 -10.18 34.17 8.20
CA GLY A 184 -11.53 33.87 8.71
C GLY A 184 -12.38 32.96 7.80
N ALA A 185 -11.95 32.63 6.59
CA ALA A 185 -12.62 31.69 5.70
C ALA A 185 -12.07 30.27 5.83
N TRP A 186 -12.88 29.28 5.48
CA TRP A 186 -12.48 27.87 5.38
C TRP A 186 -11.96 27.59 3.98
N VAL A 187 -10.68 27.27 3.86
CA VAL A 187 -9.99 27.06 2.58
C VAL A 187 -9.44 25.63 2.51
N PRO A 188 -9.70 24.88 1.42
CA PRO A 188 -9.11 23.56 1.23
C PRO A 188 -7.61 23.64 0.97
N VAL A 189 -6.89 22.60 1.36
CA VAL A 189 -5.46 22.49 1.05
C VAL A 189 -5.26 22.42 -0.47
N GLN A 190 -4.25 23.13 -0.97
CA GLN A 190 -3.99 23.29 -2.41
C GLN A 190 -3.89 21.94 -3.14
N THR A 191 -3.27 20.94 -2.52
CA THR A 191 -3.15 19.58 -3.07
C THR A 191 -4.50 18.95 -3.42
N TRP A 192 -5.56 19.23 -2.64
CA TRP A 192 -6.90 18.70 -2.87
C TRP A 192 -7.71 19.54 -3.88
N ILE A 193 -7.34 20.81 -4.04
CA ILE A 193 -7.85 21.66 -5.12
C ILE A 193 -7.27 21.20 -6.45
N ASP A 194 -5.96 20.99 -6.52
CA ASP A 194 -5.25 20.53 -7.72
C ASP A 194 -5.70 19.12 -8.14
N ALA A 195 -6.04 18.27 -7.18
CA ALA A 195 -6.64 16.95 -7.43
C ALA A 195 -8.10 17.01 -7.94
N GLY A 196 -8.72 18.21 -7.95
CA GLY A 196 -10.07 18.48 -8.45
C GLY A 196 -11.20 18.07 -7.51
N TYR A 197 -10.92 17.91 -6.21
CA TYR A 197 -11.94 17.54 -5.21
C TYR A 197 -12.70 18.76 -4.67
N PHE A 198 -12.03 19.91 -4.56
CA PHE A 198 -12.60 21.16 -4.07
C PHE A 198 -12.39 22.30 -5.06
N ILE A 199 -13.27 23.29 -4.98
CA ILE A 199 -13.15 24.57 -5.71
C ILE A 199 -13.38 25.71 -4.72
N LEU A 200 -12.51 26.71 -4.76
CA LEU A 200 -12.69 27.96 -4.02
C LEU A 200 -13.30 29.00 -4.94
N HIS A 201 -14.43 29.58 -4.54
CA HIS A 201 -15.04 30.72 -5.23
C HIS A 201 -14.88 31.96 -4.36
N GLU A 202 -14.29 33.01 -4.92
CA GLU A 202 -14.16 34.30 -4.25
C GLU A 202 -15.19 35.26 -4.86
N SER A 203 -16.02 35.87 -4.03
CA SER A 203 -16.97 36.90 -4.44
C SER A 203 -16.75 38.17 -3.63
N THR A 204 -16.94 39.31 -4.28
CA THR A 204 -17.02 40.59 -3.59
C THR A 204 -18.49 40.92 -3.33
N TYR A 205 -18.79 41.40 -2.13
CA TYR A 205 -20.11 41.93 -1.79
C TYR A 205 -19.96 43.31 -1.18
N SER A 206 -20.83 44.23 -1.58
CA SER A 206 -20.88 45.58 -1.04
C SER A 206 -21.90 45.65 0.08
N THR A 207 -21.48 46.19 1.21
CA THR A 207 -22.35 46.50 2.34
C THR A 207 -23.22 47.71 1.97
N PRO A 208 -24.44 47.89 2.53
CA PRO A 208 -25.27 49.07 2.27
C PRO A 208 -24.56 50.41 2.54
N ASP A 209 -23.49 50.40 3.34
CA ASP A 209 -22.62 51.55 3.65
C ASP A 209 -21.50 51.79 2.60
N GLY A 210 -21.47 51.02 1.51
CA GLY A 210 -20.53 51.20 0.38
C GLY A 210 -19.16 50.53 0.54
N GLU A 211 -18.91 49.80 1.62
CA GLU A 211 -17.69 49.02 1.80
C GLU A 211 -17.74 47.70 1.02
N GLU A 212 -16.69 47.41 0.25
CA GLU A 212 -16.54 46.12 -0.45
C GLU A 212 -15.82 45.10 0.45
N HIS A 213 -16.43 43.94 0.62
CA HIS A 213 -15.84 42.82 1.34
C HIS A 213 -15.60 41.64 0.40
N LEU A 214 -14.47 40.97 0.59
CA LEU A 214 -14.12 39.72 -0.09
C LEU A 214 -14.65 38.54 0.73
N SER A 215 -15.47 37.68 0.12
CA SER A 215 -15.96 36.44 0.68
C SER A 215 -15.40 35.25 -0.10
N SER A 216 -14.76 34.31 0.59
CA SER A 216 -14.29 33.06 -0.02
C SER A 216 -15.18 31.90 0.43
N GLN A 217 -15.74 31.17 -0.53
CA GLN A 217 -16.63 30.03 -0.28
C GLN A 217 -16.10 28.76 -0.93
N THR A 218 -16.07 27.68 -0.15
CA THR A 218 -15.57 26.37 -0.57
C THR A 218 -16.69 25.47 -1.06
N TYR A 219 -16.49 24.93 -2.26
CA TYR A 219 -17.36 23.97 -2.92
C TYR A 219 -16.66 22.62 -3.11
N VAL A 220 -17.46 21.57 -3.15
CA VAL A 220 -17.07 20.18 -3.39
C VAL A 220 -17.58 19.78 -4.77
N THR A 221 -16.71 19.20 -5.58
CA THR A 221 -17.07 18.62 -6.89
C THR A 221 -17.71 17.24 -6.70
N GLY A 222 -18.43 16.70 -7.68
CA GLY A 222 -18.95 15.32 -7.53
C GLY A 222 -17.83 14.27 -7.36
N LYS A 223 -16.64 14.52 -7.92
CA LYS A 223 -15.42 13.72 -7.63
C LYS A 223 -15.01 13.85 -6.16
N GLY A 224 -15.07 15.06 -5.62
CA GLY A 224 -14.84 15.36 -4.21
C GLY A 224 -15.84 14.68 -3.28
N GLU A 225 -17.12 14.59 -3.66
CA GLU A 225 -18.14 13.90 -2.85
C GLU A 225 -17.84 12.41 -2.70
N ILE A 226 -17.52 11.73 -3.81
CA ILE A 226 -17.15 10.31 -3.80
C ILE A 226 -15.89 10.09 -2.97
N TRP A 227 -14.91 10.99 -3.12
CA TRP A 227 -13.66 10.91 -2.38
C TRP A 227 -13.86 11.13 -0.88
N LEU A 228 -14.67 12.12 -0.49
CA LEU A 228 -15.07 12.35 0.90
C LEU A 228 -15.86 11.19 1.46
N ALA A 229 -16.79 10.60 0.69
CA ALA A 229 -17.54 9.42 1.13
C ALA A 229 -16.64 8.22 1.44
N LYS A 230 -15.67 7.93 0.56
CA LYS A 230 -14.70 6.85 0.78
C LYS A 230 -13.79 7.12 2.00
N ARG A 231 -13.41 8.37 2.22
CA ARG A 231 -12.41 8.72 3.23
C ARG A 231 -13.02 9.02 4.61
N LEU A 232 -14.25 9.54 4.66
CA LEU A 232 -14.91 10.00 5.88
C LEU A 232 -16.13 9.16 6.29
N PHE A 233 -16.87 8.61 5.34
CA PHE A 233 -18.19 8.00 5.59
C PHE A 233 -18.23 6.49 5.30
N ALA A 234 -17.10 5.88 4.94
CA ALA A 234 -17.00 4.44 4.77
C ALA A 234 -17.01 3.75 6.14
N THR A 235 -18.15 3.12 6.44
CA THR A 235 -18.33 2.23 7.59
C THR A 235 -17.57 0.92 7.35
N ASP A 236 -16.50 0.73 8.13
CA ASP A 236 -15.94 -0.51 8.69
C ASP A 236 -15.83 -1.83 7.89
N ASP A 237 -15.84 -1.87 6.55
CA ASP A 237 -15.58 -3.14 5.83
C ASP A 237 -14.72 -3.06 4.56
N MET A 238 -13.98 -1.97 4.34
CA MET A 238 -12.94 -1.92 3.29
C MET A 238 -11.77 -1.02 3.69
N LEU A 239 -10.95 -1.49 4.65
CA LEU A 239 -9.60 -0.99 4.82
C LEU A 239 -8.70 -1.59 3.72
N LEU A 240 -8.49 -0.83 2.66
CA LEU A 240 -7.26 -0.93 1.88
C LEU A 240 -6.53 0.40 1.93
N ASP A 241 -5.33 0.31 2.47
CA ASP A 241 -4.34 1.36 2.69
C ASP A 241 -4.21 2.33 1.51
N PHE A 242 -4.45 3.61 1.79
CA PHE A 242 -3.82 4.69 1.06
C PHE A 242 -3.16 5.63 2.05
N SER A 243 -1.98 5.22 2.50
CA SER A 243 -1.01 6.08 3.18
C SER A 243 -0.44 7.07 2.18
N PRO A 244 -0.59 8.40 2.35
CA PRO A 244 0.26 9.37 1.70
C PRO A 244 1.46 9.59 2.62
N GLY A 245 2.53 8.84 2.37
CA GLY A 245 3.82 9.08 3.00
C GLY A 245 4.41 10.41 2.53
N ALA A 246 4.81 11.21 3.51
CA ALA A 246 5.96 12.09 3.52
C ALA A 246 6.16 13.06 2.35
N MET A 247 6.03 14.36 2.62
CA MET A 247 7.13 15.29 2.35
C MET A 247 7.19 16.34 3.47
N ALA A 248 8.44 16.57 3.87
CA ALA A 248 8.92 17.55 4.83
C ALA A 248 8.75 19.00 4.35
#